data_AF-A0A8H7UWA2-F1
#
_entry.id   AF-A0A8H7UWA2-F1
#
_cell.length_a   1.000
_cell.length_b   1.000
_cell.length_c   1.000
_cell.angle_alpha   90.00
_cell.angle_beta   90.00
_cell.angle_gamma   90.00
#
_symmetry.space_group_name_H-M   'P 1'
#
loop_
_entity.id
_entity.type
_entity.pdbx_description
1 polymer ?
#
loop_
_entity_poly.entity_id
_entity_poly.type
_entity_poly.pdbx_seq_one_letter_code
_entity_poly.pdbx_strand_id
1 'polypeptide(L)'
;VMASYATPRIARSKSGADLLLDKMKQEQYRQDERAAIEYLNTILEMTIPLDAPLQYELSDGVLLCNLVNKLKPGTIKQVGQKDLSFIKVKRKRIKISCG
;
A
#
# COMPACT_ATOMS: atom_id res chain seq x y z
N VAL A 1 -23.16 -47.49 2.57
CA VAL A 1 -21.89 -46.76 2.77
C VAL A 1 -21.44 -46.23 1.42
N MET A 2 -21.65 -44.94 1.13
CA MET A 2 -21.21 -44.29 -0.12
C MET A 2 -19.98 -43.45 0.22
N ALA A 3 -18.83 -43.85 -0.30
CA ALA A 3 -17.57 -43.13 -0.14
C ALA A 3 -17.53 -41.96 -1.15
N SER A 4 -17.54 -40.74 -0.64
CA SER A 4 -17.35 -39.52 -1.44
C SER A 4 -15.89 -39.45 -1.90
N TYR A 5 -15.64 -39.66 -3.18
CA TYR A 5 -14.34 -39.38 -3.78
C TYR A 5 -14.17 -37.86 -3.91
N ALA A 6 -13.28 -37.27 -3.12
CA ALA A 6 -12.85 -35.90 -3.34
C ALA A 6 -11.92 -35.87 -4.56
N THR A 7 -12.40 -35.36 -5.70
CA THR A 7 -11.54 -35.09 -6.86
C THR A 7 -10.47 -34.05 -6.50
N PRO A 8 -9.18 -34.32 -6.72
CA PRO A 8 -8.13 -33.33 -6.51
C PRO A 8 -8.33 -32.15 -7.46
N ARG A 9 -8.37 -30.91 -6.92
CA ARG A 9 -8.39 -29.70 -7.76
C ARG A 9 -7.04 -29.59 -8.46
N ILE A 10 -7.01 -29.93 -9.76
CA ILE A 10 -5.84 -29.69 -10.62
C ILE A 10 -5.57 -28.18 -10.60
N ALA A 11 -4.41 -27.77 -10.09
CA ALA A 11 -3.94 -26.41 -10.21
C ALA A 11 -3.78 -26.09 -11.71
N ARG A 12 -4.65 -25.25 -12.25
CA ARG A 12 -4.58 -24.81 -13.64
C ARG A 12 -3.23 -24.14 -13.86
N SER A 13 -2.37 -24.74 -14.69
CA SER A 13 -1.12 -24.13 -15.12
C SER A 13 -1.44 -22.80 -15.82
N LYS A 14 -0.74 -21.72 -15.46
CA LYS A 14 -0.89 -20.42 -16.11
C LYS A 14 -0.52 -20.56 -17.58
N SER A 15 -1.41 -20.15 -18.48
CA SER A 15 -1.12 -20.11 -19.92
C SER A 15 -0.05 -19.05 -20.20
N GLY A 16 0.60 -19.12 -21.37
CA GLY A 16 1.48 -18.04 -21.85
C GLY A 16 0.77 -16.69 -21.88
N ALA A 17 -0.53 -16.65 -22.18
CA ALA A 17 -1.34 -15.44 -22.13
C ALA A 17 -1.50 -14.89 -20.69
N ASP A 18 -1.70 -15.76 -19.70
CA ASP A 18 -1.79 -15.37 -18.29
C ASP A 18 -0.46 -14.76 -17.80
N LEU A 19 0.67 -15.34 -18.20
CA LEU A 19 1.99 -14.82 -17.86
C LEU A 19 2.28 -13.45 -18.47
N LEU A 20 1.82 -13.20 -19.71
CA LEU A 20 1.94 -11.90 -20.36
C LEU A 20 1.09 -10.85 -19.65
N LEU A 21 -0.16 -11.18 -19.31
CA LEU A 21 -1.05 -10.31 -18.54
C LEU A 21 -0.45 -9.95 -17.17
N ASP A 22 0.14 -10.92 -16.47
CA ASP A 22 0.80 -10.68 -15.18
C ASP A 22 2.00 -9.75 -15.32
N LYS A 23 2.84 -9.94 -16.35
CA LYS A 23 3.98 -9.04 -16.63
C LYS A 23 3.53 -7.61 -16.94
N MET A 24 2.50 -7.46 -17.78
CA MET A 24 1.96 -6.14 -18.11
C MET A 24 1.41 -5.43 -16.88
N LYS A 25 0.66 -6.15 -16.02
CA LYS A 25 0.18 -5.61 -14.75
C LYS A 25 1.33 -5.20 -13.83
N GLN A 26 2.35 -6.05 -13.71
CA GLN A 26 3.51 -5.76 -12.87
C GLN A 26 4.25 -4.49 -13.32
N GLU A 27 4.43 -4.32 -14.63
CA GLU A 27 5.05 -3.12 -15.18
C GLU A 27 4.19 -1.88 -14.95
N GLN A 28 2.88 -1.99 -15.14
CA GLN A 28 1.97 -0.89 -14.84
C GLN A 28 2.03 -0.50 -13.35
N TYR A 29 2.03 -1.47 -12.43
CA TYR A 29 2.18 -1.18 -11.00
C TYR A 29 3.47 -0.43 -10.67
N ARG A 30 4.59 -0.76 -11.33
CA ARG A 30 5.86 -0.04 -11.15
C ARG A 30 5.79 1.40 -11.64
N GLN A 31 5.11 1.62 -12.76
CA GLN A 31 4.91 2.97 -13.30
C GLN A 31 4.00 3.80 -12.39
N ASP A 32 2.90 3.21 -11.92
CA ASP A 32 1.96 3.84 -10.99
C ASP A 32 2.66 4.19 -9.65
N GLU A 33 3.49 3.28 -9.11
CA GLU A 33 4.27 3.53 -7.89
C GLU A 33 5.26 4.69 -8.07
N ARG A 34 5.96 4.74 -9.20
CA ARG A 34 6.89 5.83 -9.51
C ARG A 34 6.17 7.18 -9.63
N ALA A 35 5.04 7.21 -10.33
CA ALA A 35 4.22 8.41 -10.46
C ALA A 35 3.69 8.88 -9.09
N ALA A 36 3.30 7.95 -8.22
CA ALA A 36 2.88 8.27 -6.87
C ALA A 36 4.01 8.87 -6.03
N ILE A 37 5.23 8.33 -6.10
CA ILE A 37 6.42 8.88 -5.42
C ILE A 37 6.70 10.31 -5.90
N GLU A 38 6.70 10.53 -7.21
CA GLU A 38 6.93 11.85 -7.79
C GLU A 38 5.88 12.88 -7.35
N TYR A 39 4.61 12.47 -7.37
CA TYR A 39 3.51 13.32 -6.90
C TYR A 39 3.65 13.67 -5.40
N LEU A 40 3.96 12.68 -4.56
CA LEU A 40 4.17 12.90 -3.13
C LEU A 40 5.33 13.85 -2.87
N ASN A 41 6.46 13.65 -3.55
CA ASN A 41 7.64 14.51 -3.41
C ASN A 41 7.33 15.94 -3.82
N THR A 42 6.53 16.11 -4.88
CA THR A 42 6.12 17.43 -5.39
C THR A 42 5.22 18.17 -4.41
N ILE A 43 4.20 17.51 -3.85
CA ILE A 43 3.21 18.18 -2.98
C ILE A 43 3.74 18.38 -1.56
N LEU A 44 4.49 17.41 -1.04
CA LEU A 44 5.02 17.45 0.32
C LEU A 44 6.36 18.18 0.43
N GLU A 45 6.99 18.55 -0.69
CA GLU A 45 8.30 19.19 -0.76
C GLU A 45 9.39 18.38 -0.03
N MET A 46 9.33 17.06 -0.18
CA MET A 46 10.25 16.10 0.46
C MET A 46 10.74 15.07 -0.55
N THR A 47 11.73 14.29 -0.15
CA THR A 47 12.38 13.31 -1.02
C THR A 47 12.17 11.91 -0.45
N ILE A 48 11.14 11.22 -0.93
CA ILE A 48 10.96 9.78 -0.74
C ILE A 48 11.96 9.08 -1.68
N PRO A 49 12.87 8.24 -1.16
CA PRO A 49 13.83 7.53 -1.97
C PRO A 49 13.14 6.51 -2.87
N LEU A 50 13.48 6.50 -4.17
CA LEU A 50 12.91 5.57 -5.15
C LEU A 50 13.30 4.11 -4.89
N ASP A 51 14.40 3.89 -4.16
CA ASP A 51 14.92 2.56 -3.85
C ASP A 51 14.21 1.91 -2.65
N ALA A 52 13.39 2.68 -1.91
CA ALA A 52 12.61 2.16 -0.80
C ALA A 52 11.20 1.75 -1.25
N PRO A 53 10.67 0.62 -0.74
CA PRO A 53 9.30 0.22 -1.03
C PRO A 53 8.31 1.29 -0.54
N LEU A 54 7.50 1.86 -1.44
CA LEU A 54 6.57 2.94 -1.12
C LEU A 54 5.60 2.54 0.00
N GLN A 55 5.20 1.26 0.04
CA GLN A 55 4.35 0.71 1.09
C GLN A 55 4.92 0.85 2.50
N TYR A 56 6.25 0.90 2.64
CA TYR A 56 6.90 1.05 3.94
C TYR A 56 6.86 2.50 4.41
N GLU A 57 7.17 3.45 3.53
CA GLU A 57 7.12 4.88 3.85
C GLU A 57 5.68 5.31 4.18
N LEU A 58 4.70 4.81 3.43
CA LEU A 58 3.28 5.10 3.70
C LEU A 58 2.68 4.28 4.86
N SER A 59 3.43 3.34 5.44
CA SER A 59 2.90 2.38 6.44
C SER A 59 2.49 3.05 7.75
N ASP A 60 3.15 4.15 8.13
CA ASP A 60 2.82 4.91 9.32
C ASP A 60 1.63 5.86 9.12
N GLY A 61 1.22 6.04 7.85
CA GLY A 61 0.21 6.94 7.28
C GLY A 61 0.27 8.41 7.70
N VAL A 62 1.36 8.85 8.35
CA VAL A 62 1.57 10.26 8.69
C VAL A 62 1.77 11.08 7.42
N LEU A 63 2.53 10.53 6.46
CA LEU A 63 2.71 11.14 5.14
C LEU A 63 1.37 11.40 4.43
N LEU A 64 0.45 10.45 4.50
CA LEU A 64 -0.89 10.61 3.92
C LEU A 64 -1.69 11.70 4.64
N CYS A 65 -1.58 11.80 5.96
CA CYS A 65 -2.24 12.86 6.72
C CYS A 65 -1.70 14.25 6.33
N ASN A 66 -0.38 14.36 6.19
CA ASN A 66 0.28 15.58 5.76
C ASN A 66 -0.11 15.97 4.34
N LEU A 67 -0.24 14.97 3.44
CA LEU A 67 -0.68 15.19 2.06
C LEU A 67 -2.08 15.81 2.03
N VAL A 68 -3.02 15.24 2.79
CA VAL A 68 -4.39 15.76 2.88
C VAL A 68 -4.38 17.20 3.40
N ASN A 69 -3.58 17.51 4.41
CA ASN A 69 -3.48 18.86 4.95
C ASN A 69 -2.81 19.86 3.99
N LYS A 70 -1.87 19.42 3.15
CA LYS A 70 -1.29 20.26 2.08
C LYS A 70 -2.32 20.57 1.00
N LEU A 71 -3.15 19.60 0.63
CA LEU A 71 -4.20 19.79 -0.38
C LEU A 71 -5.39 20.61 0.14
N LYS A 72 -5.78 20.39 1.40
CA LYS A 72 -6.85 21.11 2.06
C LYS A 72 -6.43 21.44 3.50
N PRO A 73 -5.89 22.67 3.72
CA PRO A 73 -5.46 23.10 5.03
C PRO A 73 -6.56 22.96 6.08
N GLY A 74 -6.21 22.44 7.26
CA GLY A 74 -7.12 22.30 8.40
C GLY A 74 -8.01 21.06 8.41
N THR A 75 -7.88 20.15 7.42
CA THR A 75 -8.68 18.91 7.37
C THR A 75 -8.38 17.98 8.55
N ILE A 76 -7.10 17.76 8.85
CA ILE A 76 -6.63 16.89 9.94
C ILE A 76 -5.95 17.77 10.99
N LYS A 77 -6.59 17.92 12.16
CA LYS A 77 -6.10 18.78 13.24
C LYS A 77 -5.02 18.09 14.09
N GLN A 78 -5.11 16.77 14.27
CA GLN A 78 -4.17 16.00 15.08
C GLN A 78 -3.92 14.63 14.47
N VAL A 79 -2.64 14.24 14.41
CA VAL A 79 -2.17 12.92 14.00
C VAL A 79 -1.62 12.21 15.23
N GLY A 80 -2.42 11.33 15.85
CA GLY A 80 -2.00 10.57 17.02
C GLY A 80 -1.32 9.27 16.64
N GLN A 81 0.00 9.16 16.83
CA GLN A 81 0.72 7.88 16.74
C GLN A 81 0.67 7.17 18.10
N LYS A 82 0.02 5.99 18.16
CA LYS A 82 0.10 5.11 19.33
C LYS A 82 1.10 3.99 19.07
N ASP A 83 2.21 3.98 19.80
CA ASP A 83 3.15 2.85 19.80
C ASP A 83 2.56 1.71 20.64
N LEU A 84 1.83 0.81 19.98
CA LEU A 84 1.40 -0.46 20.55
C LEU A 84 2.54 -1.48 20.37
N SER A 85 3.57 -1.37 21.20
CA SER A 85 4.83 -2.12 21.12
C SER A 85 4.79 -3.56 21.67
N PHE A 86 3.62 -4.22 21.75
CA PHE A 86 3.51 -5.52 22.44
C PHE A 86 3.31 -6.76 21.58
N ILE A 87 2.98 -6.68 20.29
CA ILE A 87 2.87 -7.89 19.44
C ILE A 87 3.50 -7.63 18.07
N LYS A 88 4.47 -8.49 17.74
CA LYS A 88 5.14 -8.63 16.44
C LYS A 88 4.12 -8.47 15.31
N VAL A 89 4.46 -7.65 14.31
CA VAL A 89 3.64 -7.10 13.20
C VAL A 89 3.01 -5.72 13.53
N LYS A 90 3.85 -4.68 13.40
CA LYS A 90 3.53 -3.26 13.58
C LYS A 90 2.44 -2.78 12.62
N ARG A 91 1.16 -2.90 12.97
CA ARG A 91 0.11 -2.03 12.40
C ARG A 91 -0.05 -0.84 13.32
N LYS A 92 0.65 0.26 13.05
CA LYS A 92 0.44 1.53 13.75
C LYS A 92 -0.95 2.04 13.37
N ARG A 93 -1.91 1.98 14.30
CA ARG A 93 -3.25 2.54 14.07
C ARG A 93 -3.18 4.05 14.30
N ILE A 94 -3.20 4.82 13.22
CA ILE A 94 -3.29 6.28 13.29
C ILE A 94 -4.70 6.65 13.75
N LYS A 95 -4.79 7.54 14.73
CA LYS A 95 -6.04 8.24 15.01
C LYS A 95 -5.98 9.60 14.34
N ILE A 96 -6.86 9.79 13.37
CA ILE A 96 -7.06 11.07 12.68
C ILE A 96 -8.24 11.75 13.36
N SER A 97 -8.03 12.97 13.84
CA SER A 97 -9.13 13.84 14.27
C SER A 97 -9.39 14.86 13.18
N CYS A 98 -10.56 14.77 12.55
CA CYS A 98 -10.97 15.69 11.49
C CYS A 98 -11.62 16.94 12.11
N GLY A 99 -11.33 18.08 11.49
CA GLY A 99 -11.64 19.41 12.01
C GLY A 99 -12.95 20.01 11.54
#